data_AF-A0A523BBX4-F1
#
_entry.id   AF-A0A523BBX4-F1
#
_cell.length_a   1.000
_cell.length_b   1.000
_cell.length_c   1.000
_cell.angle_alpha   90.00
_cell.angle_beta   90.00
_cell.angle_gamma   90.00
#
_symmetry.space_group_name_H-M   'P 1'
#
loop_
_entity.id
_entity.type
_entity.pdbx_description
1 polymer ?
#
loop_
_entity_poly.entity_id
_entity_poly.type
_entity_poly.pdbx_seq_one_letter_code
_entity_poly.pdbx_strand_id
1 'polypeptide(L)'
;MSSESELYNWAYRAGKTMWECLSTSSGGREDAVRNKLRSFILSLRSELTPERFRRALVDQIISVMVDCKKELSLPKVIKLERSWTVDEFYRYSTVILAGLYEAIFSGKEV
;
A
#
# COMPACT_ATOMS: atom_id res chain seq x y z
N MET A 1 12.37 -15.55 -11.16
CA MET A 1 13.09 -14.29 -10.85
C MET A 1 12.16 -13.05 -10.94
N SER A 2 10.85 -13.16 -10.67
CA SER A 2 9.89 -12.11 -11.05
C SER A 2 8.95 -11.58 -9.94
N SER A 3 8.90 -12.19 -8.75
CA SER A 3 7.85 -11.86 -7.76
C SER A 3 8.02 -10.50 -7.08
N GLU A 4 9.23 -10.05 -6.81
CA GLU A 4 9.46 -8.79 -6.08
C GLU A 4 9.26 -7.56 -6.95
N SER A 5 9.73 -7.56 -8.19
CA SER A 5 9.45 -6.45 -9.11
C SER A 5 7.96 -6.33 -9.40
N GLU A 6 7.25 -7.45 -9.53
CA GLU A 6 5.79 -7.46 -9.71
C GLU A 6 5.09 -6.91 -8.46
N LEU A 7 5.52 -7.33 -7.26
CA LEU A 7 4.98 -6.85 -6.00
C LEU A 7 5.25 -5.37 -5.76
N TYR A 8 6.45 -4.89 -6.12
CA TYR A 8 6.82 -3.49 -6.11
C TYR A 8 5.88 -2.67 -6.99
N ASN A 9 5.78 -3.06 -8.26
CA ASN A 9 4.96 -2.37 -9.25
C ASN A 9 3.49 -2.38 -8.86
N TRP A 10 3.00 -3.48 -8.28
CA TRP A 10 1.68 -3.56 -7.71
C TRP A 10 1.50 -2.57 -6.55
N ALA A 11 2.42 -2.53 -5.59
CA ALA A 11 2.36 -1.64 -4.44
C ALA A 11 2.40 -0.17 -4.87
N TYR A 12 3.21 0.15 -5.88
CA TYR A 12 3.25 1.48 -6.48
C TYR A 12 1.89 1.87 -7.10
N ARG A 13 1.28 0.97 -7.89
CA ARG A 13 -0.06 1.20 -8.45
C ARG A 13 -1.11 1.34 -7.35
N ALA A 14 -1.04 0.51 -6.31
CA ALA A 14 -1.94 0.61 -5.16
C ALA A 14 -1.83 1.96 -4.47
N GLY A 15 -0.61 2.45 -4.23
CA GLY A 15 -0.36 3.77 -3.65
C GLY A 15 -0.95 4.91 -4.48
N LYS A 16 -0.74 4.88 -5.81
CA LYS A 16 -1.34 5.87 -6.73
C LYS A 16 -2.86 5.82 -6.72
N THR A 17 -3.45 4.64 -6.82
CA THR A 17 -4.90 4.48 -6.80
C THR A 17 -5.48 5.03 -5.49
N MET A 18 -4.88 4.70 -4.34
CA MET A 18 -5.33 5.23 -3.05
C MET A 18 -5.23 6.75 -2.97
N TRP A 19 -4.13 7.33 -3.46
CA TRP A 19 -3.97 8.78 -3.57
C TRP A 19 -5.11 9.40 -4.38
N GLU A 20 -5.33 8.91 -5.61
CA GLU A 20 -6.34 9.47 -6.51
C GLU A 20 -7.76 9.35 -5.93
N CYS A 21 -8.09 8.22 -5.30
CA CYS A 21 -9.37 8.01 -4.65
C CYS A 21 -9.59 8.98 -3.48
N LEU A 22 -8.58 9.15 -2.61
CA LEU A 22 -8.67 10.06 -1.47
C LEU A 22 -8.61 11.53 -1.88
N SER A 23 -7.85 11.89 -2.91
CA SER A 23 -7.79 13.26 -3.42
C SER A 23 -9.11 13.68 -4.06
N THR A 24 -9.79 12.75 -4.74
CA THR A 24 -11.13 12.99 -5.30
C THR A 24 -12.17 13.22 -4.19
N SER A 25 -12.17 12.42 -3.13
CA SER A 25 -13.15 12.52 -2.05
C SER A 25 -12.86 13.67 -1.06
N SER A 26 -11.60 14.09 -0.92
CA SER A 26 -11.19 15.12 0.03
C SER A 26 -11.39 16.56 -0.46
N GLY A 27 -11.80 16.74 -1.72
CA GLY A 27 -12.08 18.05 -2.32
C GLY A 27 -10.82 18.91 -2.55
N GLY A 28 -9.69 18.27 -2.91
CA GLY A 28 -8.43 18.97 -3.19
C GLY A 28 -7.56 19.26 -1.97
N ARG A 29 -7.83 18.64 -0.82
CA ARG A 29 -6.97 18.72 0.38
C ARG A 29 -5.80 17.73 0.30
N GLU A 30 -4.91 17.93 -0.66
CA GLU A 30 -3.81 17.01 -0.95
C GLU A 30 -2.88 16.79 0.25
N ASP A 31 -2.61 17.80 1.07
CA ASP A 31 -1.79 17.65 2.27
C ASP A 31 -2.43 16.71 3.30
N ALA A 32 -3.75 16.76 3.45
CA ALA A 32 -4.48 15.86 4.34
C ALA A 32 -4.42 14.42 3.84
N VAL A 33 -4.53 14.22 2.52
CA VAL A 33 -4.38 12.90 1.88
C VAL A 33 -2.96 12.37 2.05
N ARG A 34 -1.96 13.21 1.78
CA ARG A 34 -0.54 12.89 1.96
C ARG A 34 -0.23 12.47 3.38
N ASN A 35 -0.70 13.24 4.37
CA ASN A 35 -0.51 12.93 5.79
C ASN A 35 -1.23 11.64 6.20
N LYS A 36 -2.46 11.40 5.72
CA LYS A 36 -3.19 10.15 5.98
C LYS A 36 -2.41 8.94 5.46
N LEU A 37 -1.93 9.01 4.22
CA LEU A 37 -1.16 7.94 3.59
C LEU A 37 0.23 7.76 4.21
N ARG A 38 0.87 8.84 4.65
CA ARG A 38 2.12 8.80 5.43
C ARG A 38 1.93 8.02 6.73
N SER A 39 0.90 8.37 7.50
CA SER A 39 0.58 7.70 8.77
C SER A 39 0.29 6.23 8.57
N PHE A 40 -0.42 5.88 7.50
CA PHE A 40 -0.65 4.48 7.11
C PHE A 40 0.65 3.72 6.83
N ILE A 41 1.56 4.26 6.01
CA ILE A 41 2.86 3.63 5.73
C ILE A 41 3.68 3.44 7.01
N LEU A 42 3.68 4.44 7.90
CA LEU A 42 4.37 4.35 9.19
C LEU A 42 3.75 3.28 10.10
N SER A 43 2.43 3.16 10.11
CA SER A 43 1.72 2.09 10.82
C SER A 43 2.11 0.72 10.27
N LEU A 44 2.08 0.53 8.95
CA LEU A 44 2.49 -0.73 8.31
C LEU A 44 3.93 -1.11 8.65
N ARG A 45 4.86 -0.16 8.60
CA ARG A 45 6.27 -0.39 8.96
C ARG A 45 6.43 -0.84 10.42
N SER A 46 5.51 -0.45 11.30
CA SER A 46 5.55 -0.79 12.72
C SER A 46 4.98 -2.20 13.01
N GLU A 47 4.37 -2.85 12.02
CA GLU A 47 3.85 -4.20 12.19
C GLU A 47 4.97 -5.23 12.29
N LEU A 48 4.91 -6.09 13.31
CA LEU A 48 5.97 -7.06 13.62
C LEU A 48 5.67 -8.47 13.12
N THR A 49 4.44 -8.74 12.66
CA THR A 49 4.05 -10.07 12.17
C THR A 49 3.49 -10.00 10.75
N PRO A 50 3.72 -11.04 9.93
CA PRO A 50 3.22 -11.08 8.57
C PRO A 50 1.70 -10.97 8.48
N GLU A 51 0.98 -11.56 9.43
CA GLU A 51 -0.50 -11.56 9.47
C GLU A 51 -1.03 -10.16 9.74
N ARG A 52 -0.43 -9.44 10.71
CA ARG A 52 -0.86 -8.08 11.04
C ARG A 52 -0.53 -7.10 9.92
N PHE A 53 0.67 -7.19 9.35
CA PHE A 53 1.08 -6.38 8.20
C PHE A 53 0.11 -6.55 7.02
N ARG A 54 -0.17 -7.81 6.64
CA ARG A 54 -1.07 -8.09 5.50
C ARG A 54 -2.49 -7.64 5.78
N ARG A 55 -3.01 -7.90 6.98
CA ARG A 55 -4.35 -7.46 7.37
C ARG A 55 -4.46 -5.95 7.32
N ALA A 56 -3.54 -5.22 7.95
CA ALA A 56 -3.55 -3.75 7.93
C ALA A 56 -3.45 -3.18 6.51
N LEU A 57 -2.63 -3.78 5.63
CA LEU A 57 -2.51 -3.37 4.24
C LEU A 57 -3.83 -3.57 3.48
N VAL A 58 -4.44 -4.75 3.61
CA VAL A 58 -5.69 -5.08 2.92
C VAL A 58 -6.86 -4.25 3.46
N ASP A 59 -6.97 -4.10 4.77
CA ASP A 59 -8.04 -3.33 5.41
C ASP A 59 -7.99 -1.86 4.97
N GLN A 60 -6.78 -1.28 4.90
CA GLN A 60 -6.63 0.09 4.40
C GLN A 60 -7.02 0.22 2.93
N ILE A 61 -6.57 -0.73 2.08
CA ILE A 61 -6.93 -0.73 0.66
C ILE A 61 -8.46 -0.80 0.52
N ILE A 62 -9.12 -1.75 1.18
CA ILE A 62 -10.58 -1.90 1.13
C ILE A 62 -11.24 -0.61 1.61
N SER A 63 -10.81 -0.05 2.75
CA SER A 63 -11.37 1.18 3.31
C SER A 63 -11.31 2.36 2.33
N VAL A 64 -10.25 2.48 1.53
CA VAL A 64 -10.14 3.56 0.52
C VAL A 64 -10.96 3.24 -0.74
N MET A 65 -11.03 1.97 -1.11
CA MET A 65 -11.64 1.52 -2.36
C MET A 65 -13.16 1.45 -2.29
N VAL A 66 -13.77 1.33 -1.10
CA VAL A 66 -15.24 1.29 -0.94
C VAL A 66 -15.93 2.49 -1.63
N ASP A 67 -15.33 3.68 -1.54
CA ASP A 67 -15.87 4.91 -2.12
C ASP A 67 -15.30 5.22 -3.51
N CYS A 68 -14.53 4.31 -4.10
CA CYS A 68 -13.78 4.54 -5.33
C CYS A 68 -14.12 3.53 -6.43
N LYS A 69 -14.47 4.00 -7.62
CA LYS A 69 -14.79 3.14 -8.77
C LYS A 69 -13.57 2.56 -9.49
N LYS A 70 -12.36 2.77 -8.97
CA LYS A 70 -11.14 2.21 -9.57
C LYS A 70 -11.01 0.74 -9.20
N GLU A 71 -10.34 -0.03 -10.04
CA GLU A 71 -10.07 -1.44 -9.77
C GLU A 71 -8.64 -1.62 -9.25
N LEU A 72 -8.49 -2.39 -8.18
CA LEU A 72 -7.21 -2.84 -7.67
C LEU A 72 -7.31 -4.31 -7.28
N SER A 73 -6.64 -5.18 -8.02
CA SER A 73 -6.57 -6.60 -7.71
C SER A 73 -5.48 -6.88 -6.68
N LEU A 74 -5.75 -7.77 -5.73
CA LEU A 74 -4.76 -8.23 -4.75
C LEU A 74 -3.95 -9.39 -5.34
N PRO A 75 -2.61 -9.30 -5.40
CA PRO A 75 -1.78 -10.40 -5.88
C PRO A 75 -1.84 -11.57 -4.90
N LYS A 76 -1.65 -12.80 -5.41
CA LYS A 76 -1.75 -14.02 -4.60
C LYS A 76 -0.87 -14.01 -3.35
N VAL A 77 0.32 -13.42 -3.43
CA VAL A 77 1.25 -13.30 -2.30
C VAL A 77 0.67 -12.48 -1.14
N ILE A 78 -0.22 -11.53 -1.42
CA ILE A 78 -0.88 -10.67 -0.42
C ILE A 78 -2.14 -11.33 0.13
N LYS A 79 -2.80 -12.19 -0.65
CA LYS A 79 -3.94 -12.96 -0.18
C LYS A 79 -3.52 -13.83 1.01
N LEU A 80 -4.38 -13.90 2.02
CA LEU A 80 -4.13 -14.60 3.29
C LEU A 80 -4.19 -16.14 3.15
N GLU A 81 -4.06 -16.69 1.94
CA GLU A 81 -4.20 -18.12 1.65
C GLU A 81 -3.01 -18.94 2.19
N ARG A 82 -1.82 -18.32 2.31
CA ARG A 82 -0.61 -18.94 2.84
C ARG A 82 0.10 -18.01 3.81
N SER A 83 0.67 -18.53 4.89
CA SER A 83 1.58 -17.74 5.74
C SER A 83 2.88 -17.41 5.02
N TRP A 84 3.45 -16.26 5.36
CA TRP A 84 4.81 -15.90 4.96
C TRP A 84 5.80 -16.44 5.97
N THR A 85 6.96 -16.86 5.50
CA THR A 85 8.11 -17.07 6.38
C THR A 85 8.63 -15.72 6.89
N VAL A 86 9.53 -15.75 7.88
CA VAL A 86 10.18 -14.54 8.39
C VAL A 86 10.99 -13.83 7.29
N ASP A 87 11.72 -14.58 6.48
CA ASP A 87 12.49 -14.03 5.33
C ASP A 87 11.58 -13.36 4.31
N GLU A 88 10.51 -14.04 3.93
CA GLU A 88 9.50 -13.50 3.02
C GLU A 88 8.85 -12.25 3.57
N PHE A 89 8.55 -12.22 4.87
CA PHE A 89 7.99 -11.04 5.50
C PHE A 89 8.91 -9.83 5.36
N TYR A 90 10.19 -9.96 5.70
CA TYR A 90 11.14 -8.85 5.55
C TYR A 90 11.28 -8.38 4.10
N ARG A 91 11.38 -9.32 3.15
CA ARG A 91 11.52 -9.00 1.72
C ARG A 91 10.26 -8.34 1.16
N TYR A 92 9.11 -8.97 1.33
CA TYR A 92 7.84 -8.48 0.78
C TYR A 92 7.41 -7.17 1.44
N SER A 93 7.53 -7.05 2.77
CA SER A 93 7.18 -5.79 3.45
C SER A 93 8.05 -4.64 2.95
N THR A 94 9.37 -4.84 2.80
CA THR A 94 10.29 -3.82 2.27
C THR A 94 9.88 -3.37 0.87
N VAL A 95 9.61 -4.32 -0.03
CA VAL A 95 9.21 -4.06 -1.41
C VAL A 95 7.86 -3.31 -1.48
N ILE A 96 6.88 -3.73 -0.68
CA ILE A 96 5.57 -3.10 -0.62
C ILE A 96 5.68 -1.68 -0.07
N LEU A 97 6.40 -1.48 1.04
CA LEU A 97 6.60 -0.17 1.64
C LEU A 97 7.30 0.78 0.68
N ALA A 98 8.33 0.31 -0.03
CA ALA A 98 9.04 1.10 -1.04
C ALA A 98 8.09 1.55 -2.17
N GLY A 99 7.31 0.62 -2.74
CA GLY A 99 6.37 0.95 -3.81
C GLY A 99 5.29 1.94 -3.37
N LEU A 100 4.69 1.72 -2.19
CA LEU A 100 3.70 2.63 -1.61
C LEU A 100 4.30 4.03 -1.38
N TYR A 101 5.49 4.09 -0.76
CA TYR A 101 6.16 5.35 -0.48
C TYR A 101 6.47 6.11 -1.77
N GLU A 102 7.07 5.45 -2.77
CA GLU A 102 7.42 6.09 -4.04
C GLU A 102 6.18 6.60 -4.77
N ALA A 103 5.07 5.85 -4.74
CA ALA A 103 3.82 6.30 -5.35
C ALA A 103 3.26 7.59 -4.76
N ILE A 104 3.49 7.83 -3.46
CA ILE A 104 2.89 8.93 -2.72
C ILE A 104 3.82 10.15 -2.65
N PHE A 105 5.14 9.94 -2.58
CA PHE A 105 6.09 11.02 -2.29
C PHE A 105 7.00 11.39 -3.45
N SER A 106 7.11 10.59 -4.50
CA SER A 106 8.04 10.86 -5.62
C SER A 106 7.53 11.89 -6.63
N GLY A 107 6.28 12.33 -6.48
CA GLY A 107 5.76 13.51 -7.17
C GLY A 107 6.25 14.79 -6.48
N LYS A 108 7.45 15.24 -6.89
CA LYS A 108 8.13 16.50 -6.55
C LYS A 108 7.93 17.00 -5.11
N GLU A 109 8.99 16.87 -4.32
CA GLU A 109 9.33 17.93 -3.36
C GLU A 109 9.32 19.26 -4.12
N VAL A 110 8.38 20.14 -3.77
CA VAL A 110 8.38 21.56 -4.16
C VAL A 110 9.07 22.33 -3.06
#